data_AF-A0AAW0EK88-F1
#
_entry.id   AF-A0AAW0EK88-F1
#
_cell.length_a   1.000
_cell.length_b   1.000
_cell.length_c   1.000
_cell.angle_alpha   90.00
_cell.angle_beta   90.00
_cell.angle_gamma   90.00
#
_symmetry.space_group_name_H-M   'P 1'
#
loop_
_entity.id
_entity.type
_entity.pdbx_description
1 polymer ?
#
loop_
_entity_poly.entity_id
_entity_poly.type
_entity_poly.pdbx_seq_one_letter_code
_entity_poly.pdbx_strand_id
1 'polypeptide(L)'
;MSIPSFTSGSETRAVSRVDSLVHTLSLKSIIETFLEAISYVPLKADEVPSANSLAALTQVTGEEILSWNVDDGQDGRIFISMVEKAASSIEFCYPHHTLEAKAAFTLTAWFFFYVDDFTTIQSLEDCQRRLVLGLPQEDPVLVHLPAVLGRLYDHWDPVCANTMACSVLDLINGTILEKRREVCAMSVNPFALSWPKYLRSKSGIGAAAACAIFPQVPHPDISAYIQAIPDIAEFEAFANDILSFYKEELLGETTSYVHVRAKLTSKHPKQVLVEMIQEVGDLHTRITAILQDHAEALVAWKAFETGYIAWHFTLRRFRLAELGFKFASTAA
;
A
#
# COMPACT_ATOMS: atom_id res chain seq x y z
N MET A 1 7.45 -60.32 -1.57
CA MET A 1 6.37 -59.38 -1.93
C MET A 1 6.99 -58.01 -2.10
N SER A 2 7.06 -57.54 -3.34
CA SER A 2 7.63 -56.24 -3.69
C SER A 2 6.56 -55.16 -3.55
N ILE A 3 6.90 -54.07 -2.86
CA ILE A 3 6.05 -52.88 -2.71
C ILE A 3 6.30 -51.98 -3.95
N PRO A 4 5.26 -51.45 -4.63
CA PRO A 4 5.46 -50.63 -5.82
C PRO A 4 5.99 -49.24 -5.45
N SER A 5 6.98 -48.78 -6.20
CA SER A 5 7.45 -47.39 -6.21
C SER A 5 6.36 -46.47 -6.75
N PHE A 6 5.86 -45.55 -5.93
CA PHE A 6 5.01 -44.46 -6.41
C PHE A 6 5.83 -43.47 -7.23
N THR A 7 5.26 -43.09 -8.37
CA THR A 7 5.81 -42.26 -9.43
C THR A 7 6.09 -40.82 -8.96
N SER A 8 7.37 -40.44 -8.85
CA SER A 8 7.83 -39.05 -8.65
C SER A 8 8.01 -38.27 -9.97
N GLY A 9 7.59 -38.84 -11.09
CA GLY A 9 7.91 -38.33 -12.43
C GLY A 9 6.93 -37.31 -13.03
N SER A 10 5.69 -37.19 -12.54
CA SER A 10 4.68 -36.29 -13.10
C SER A 10 4.67 -34.91 -12.44
N GLU A 11 4.74 -34.84 -11.10
CA GLU A 11 4.80 -33.56 -10.37
C GLU A 11 6.11 -32.81 -10.64
N THR A 12 7.25 -33.49 -10.54
CA THR A 12 8.58 -32.88 -10.80
C THR A 12 8.69 -32.32 -12.22
N ARG A 13 8.01 -32.95 -13.19
CA ARG A 13 8.03 -32.56 -14.60
C ARG A 13 7.01 -31.47 -14.92
N ALA A 14 5.94 -31.34 -14.14
CA ALA A 14 4.99 -30.23 -14.23
C ALA A 14 5.59 -28.97 -13.58
N VAL A 15 6.20 -29.10 -12.40
CA VAL A 15 6.94 -28.03 -11.71
C VAL A 15 8.07 -27.52 -12.59
N SER A 16 8.89 -28.40 -13.17
CA SER A 16 9.98 -27.98 -14.07
C SER A 16 9.49 -27.28 -15.35
N ARG A 17 8.27 -27.58 -15.81
CA ARG A 17 7.69 -26.97 -17.02
C ARG A 17 7.16 -25.56 -16.72
N VAL A 18 6.48 -25.39 -15.58
CA VAL A 18 6.03 -24.10 -15.05
C VAL A 18 7.23 -23.20 -14.77
N ASP A 19 8.28 -23.72 -14.12
CA ASP A 19 9.53 -22.98 -13.87
C ASP A 19 10.17 -22.52 -15.19
N SER A 20 10.21 -23.37 -16.22
CA SER A 20 10.76 -22.99 -17.54
C SER A 20 9.94 -21.91 -18.26
N LEU A 21 8.61 -21.89 -18.09
CA LEU A 21 7.70 -20.93 -18.71
C LEU A 21 7.80 -19.55 -18.04
N VAL A 22 7.93 -19.50 -16.72
CA VAL A 22 8.07 -18.25 -15.95
C VAL A 22 9.32 -17.46 -16.36
N HIS A 23 10.42 -18.15 -16.71
CA HIS A 23 11.62 -17.49 -17.22
C HIS A 23 11.43 -16.81 -18.58
N THR A 24 10.47 -17.27 -19.39
CA THR A 24 10.18 -16.72 -20.72
C THR A 24 9.21 -15.53 -20.69
N LEU A 25 8.47 -15.35 -19.59
CA LEU A 25 7.56 -14.21 -19.46
C LEU A 25 8.33 -12.90 -19.28
N SER A 26 7.99 -11.93 -20.12
CA SER A 26 8.42 -10.55 -19.92
C SER A 26 7.67 -9.98 -18.71
N LEU A 27 8.30 -9.03 -17.98
CA LEU A 27 7.61 -8.35 -16.87
C LEU A 27 6.37 -7.60 -17.34
N LYS A 28 6.36 -7.12 -18.59
CA LYS A 28 5.18 -6.56 -19.22
C LYS A 28 4.02 -7.54 -19.24
N SER A 29 4.25 -8.78 -19.70
CA SER A 29 3.21 -9.82 -19.76
C SER A 29 2.71 -10.23 -18.37
N ILE A 30 3.59 -10.23 -17.37
CA ILE A 30 3.20 -10.50 -15.97
C ILE A 30 2.25 -9.40 -15.47
N ILE A 31 2.56 -8.12 -15.71
CA ILE A 31 1.69 -7.01 -15.34
C ILE A 31 0.39 -7.02 -16.15
N GLU A 32 0.41 -7.37 -17.45
CA GLU A 32 -0.82 -7.55 -18.24
C GLU A 32 -1.70 -8.66 -17.65
N THR A 33 -1.12 -9.79 -17.21
CA THR A 33 -1.85 -10.88 -16.53
C THR A 33 -2.45 -10.41 -15.21
N PHE A 34 -1.74 -9.57 -14.45
CA PHE A 34 -2.25 -8.96 -13.23
C PHE A 34 -3.49 -8.10 -13.49
N LEU A 35 -3.43 -7.22 -14.50
CA LEU A 35 -4.57 -6.37 -14.88
C LEU A 35 -5.78 -7.20 -15.35
N GLU A 36 -5.53 -8.28 -16.09
CA GLU A 36 -6.59 -9.22 -16.50
C GLU A 36 -7.21 -9.95 -15.30
N ALA A 37 -6.40 -10.38 -14.32
CA ALA A 37 -6.87 -11.13 -13.14
C ALA A 37 -7.88 -10.34 -12.29
N ILE A 38 -7.77 -9.01 -12.27
CA ILE A 38 -8.69 -8.12 -11.53
C ILE A 38 -9.73 -7.47 -12.46
N SER A 39 -9.80 -7.89 -13.72
CA SER A 39 -10.69 -7.29 -14.74
C SER A 39 -10.53 -5.76 -14.83
N TYR A 40 -9.31 -5.25 -14.76
CA TYR A 40 -9.02 -3.83 -14.69
C TYR A 40 -9.53 -3.08 -15.92
N VAL A 41 -10.28 -2.01 -15.68
CA VAL A 41 -10.71 -1.05 -16.70
C VAL A 41 -10.09 0.31 -16.37
N PRO A 42 -9.27 0.90 -17.27
CA PRO A 42 -8.68 2.21 -17.02
C PRO A 42 -9.73 3.30 -16.83
N LEU A 43 -9.42 4.27 -15.97
CA LEU A 43 -10.24 5.48 -15.78
C LEU A 43 -10.46 6.20 -17.11
N LYS A 44 -11.69 6.66 -17.33
CA LYS A 44 -12.02 7.60 -18.41
C LYS A 44 -11.46 8.98 -18.08
N ALA A 45 -11.31 9.82 -19.12
CA ALA A 45 -10.73 11.15 -18.96
C ALA A 45 -11.47 12.05 -17.96
N ASP A 46 -12.79 11.87 -17.81
CA ASP A 46 -13.65 12.57 -16.85
C ASP A 46 -13.62 11.97 -15.44
N GLU A 47 -13.06 10.77 -15.27
CA GLU A 47 -12.87 10.10 -13.99
C GLU A 47 -11.46 10.34 -13.41
N VAL A 48 -10.51 10.83 -14.20
CA VAL A 48 -9.18 11.21 -13.71
C VAL A 48 -9.29 12.49 -12.87
N PRO A 49 -8.64 12.57 -11.69
CA PRO A 49 -8.68 13.77 -10.87
C PRO A 49 -8.28 15.03 -11.63
N SER A 50 -9.05 16.09 -11.42
CA SER A 50 -8.77 17.37 -12.05
C SER A 50 -7.55 18.04 -11.41
N ALA A 51 -6.81 18.83 -12.19
CA ALA A 51 -5.73 19.66 -11.63
C ALA A 51 -6.23 20.60 -10.52
N ASN A 52 -7.46 21.08 -10.61
CA ASN A 52 -8.07 21.96 -9.62
C ASN A 52 -8.35 21.24 -8.29
N SER A 53 -8.86 20.00 -8.32
CA SER A 53 -9.14 19.24 -7.11
C SER A 53 -7.85 18.84 -6.39
N LEU A 54 -6.83 18.41 -7.15
CA LEU A 54 -5.49 18.17 -6.61
C LEU A 54 -4.87 19.43 -6.01
N ALA A 55 -4.95 20.57 -6.71
CA ALA A 55 -4.42 21.84 -6.21
C ALA A 55 -5.11 22.28 -4.91
N ALA A 56 -6.44 22.15 -4.82
CA ALA A 56 -7.18 22.50 -3.61
C ALA A 56 -6.80 21.62 -2.41
N LEU A 57 -6.67 20.32 -2.61
CA LEU A 57 -6.26 19.38 -1.57
C LEU A 57 -4.81 19.63 -1.11
N THR A 58 -3.90 19.82 -2.06
CA THR A 58 -2.49 20.16 -1.79
C THR A 58 -2.38 21.49 -1.05
N GLN A 59 -3.19 22.49 -1.42
CA GLN A 59 -3.17 23.79 -0.76
C GLN A 59 -3.59 23.66 0.71
N VAL A 60 -4.77 23.10 0.99
CA VAL A 60 -5.30 23.01 2.37
C VAL A 60 -4.37 22.22 3.28
N THR A 61 -3.84 21.10 2.80
CA THR A 61 -2.96 20.25 3.60
C THR A 61 -1.54 20.82 3.69
N GLY A 62 -1.05 21.45 2.63
CA GLY A 62 0.25 22.13 2.61
C GLY A 62 0.30 23.35 3.54
N GLU A 63 -0.74 24.20 3.53
CA GLU A 63 -0.87 25.33 4.44
C GLU A 63 -0.80 24.87 5.90
N GLU A 64 -1.45 23.75 6.23
CA GLU A 64 -1.38 23.18 7.55
C GLU A 64 0.02 22.69 7.93
N ILE A 65 0.67 21.91 7.06
CA ILE A 65 2.01 21.36 7.36
C ILE A 65 3.03 22.50 7.51
N LEU A 66 2.95 23.52 6.66
CA LEU A 66 3.80 24.71 6.77
C LEU A 66 3.51 25.51 8.06
N SER A 67 2.26 25.51 8.53
CA SER A 67 1.89 26.16 9.80
C SER A 67 2.55 25.54 11.04
N TRP A 68 3.07 24.31 10.94
CA TRP A 68 3.83 23.67 12.00
C TRP A 68 5.19 24.32 12.23
N ASN A 69 5.67 25.14 11.28
CA ASN A 69 6.95 25.87 11.35
C ASN A 69 8.15 24.94 11.65
N VAL A 70 8.13 23.74 11.07
CA VAL A 70 9.22 22.77 11.15
C VAL A 70 10.10 22.90 9.91
N ASP A 71 11.41 23.06 10.12
CA ASP A 71 12.37 23.16 9.02
C ASP A 71 12.64 21.79 8.40
N ASP A 72 12.40 21.70 7.08
CA ASP A 72 12.73 20.53 6.26
C ASP A 72 14.12 20.65 5.59
N GLY A 73 14.84 21.74 5.85
CA GLY A 73 16.11 22.08 5.24
C GLY A 73 16.01 22.70 3.84
N GLN A 74 14.79 22.91 3.32
CA GLN A 74 14.52 23.44 1.98
C GLN A 74 13.36 24.45 1.91
N ASP A 75 13.10 25.16 3.00
CA ASP A 75 12.05 26.20 3.09
C ASP A 75 10.65 25.63 2.79
N GLY A 76 10.36 24.43 3.32
CA GLY A 76 9.08 23.74 3.20
C GLY A 76 8.88 22.97 1.89
N ARG A 77 9.81 23.05 0.94
CA ARG A 77 9.65 22.43 -0.39
C ARG A 77 9.64 20.90 -0.37
N ILE A 78 10.38 20.27 0.54
CA ILE A 78 10.34 18.81 0.71
C ILE A 78 8.97 18.41 1.23
N PHE A 79 8.49 19.10 2.26
CA PHE A 79 7.19 18.80 2.86
C PHE A 79 6.04 18.99 1.86
N ILE A 80 6.07 20.06 1.06
CA ILE A 80 5.08 20.27 -0.01
C ILE A 80 5.16 19.19 -1.09
N SER A 81 6.36 18.76 -1.50
CA SER A 81 6.49 17.66 -2.47
C SER A 81 5.90 16.34 -1.94
N MET A 82 6.00 16.09 -0.63
CA MET A 82 5.35 14.94 0.00
C MET A 82 3.83 15.12 0.06
N VAL A 83 3.33 16.33 0.30
CA VAL A 83 1.90 16.64 0.22
C VAL A 83 1.36 16.35 -1.16
N GLU A 84 2.04 16.79 -2.21
CA GLU A 84 1.61 16.53 -3.59
C GLU A 84 1.51 15.02 -3.88
N LYS A 85 2.46 14.22 -3.41
CA LYS A 85 2.42 12.75 -3.52
C LYS A 85 1.23 12.15 -2.76
N ALA A 86 1.02 12.57 -1.52
CA ALA A 86 -0.07 12.10 -0.68
C ALA A 86 -1.42 12.51 -1.27
N ALA A 87 -1.63 13.80 -1.57
CA ALA A 87 -2.84 14.35 -2.17
C ALA A 87 -3.14 13.67 -3.52
N SER A 88 -2.14 13.44 -4.36
CA SER A 88 -2.30 12.71 -5.62
C SER A 88 -2.81 11.29 -5.37
N SER A 89 -2.25 10.55 -4.39
CA SER A 89 -2.77 9.22 -4.06
C SER A 89 -4.23 9.27 -3.59
N ILE A 90 -4.60 10.28 -2.78
CA ILE A 90 -5.94 10.39 -2.22
C ILE A 90 -6.98 10.77 -3.29
N GLU A 91 -6.64 11.69 -4.17
CA GLU A 91 -7.51 12.11 -5.27
C GLU A 91 -7.85 10.95 -6.21
N PHE A 92 -6.88 10.10 -6.53
CA PHE A 92 -7.12 8.91 -7.36
C PHE A 92 -7.90 7.83 -6.61
N CYS A 93 -7.54 7.52 -5.37
CA CYS A 93 -8.06 6.34 -4.66
C CYS A 93 -9.41 6.60 -3.97
N TYR A 94 -9.75 7.84 -3.65
CA TYR A 94 -10.96 8.19 -2.90
C TYR A 94 -11.77 9.29 -3.59
N PRO A 95 -12.19 9.08 -4.86
CA PRO A 95 -12.76 10.15 -5.69
C PRO A 95 -14.08 10.71 -5.13
N HIS A 96 -14.81 9.93 -4.33
CA HIS A 96 -16.12 10.29 -3.79
C HIS A 96 -16.07 11.00 -2.43
N HIS A 97 -14.88 11.16 -1.85
CA HIS A 97 -14.73 11.78 -0.53
C HIS A 97 -14.86 13.30 -0.60
N THR A 98 -15.41 13.88 0.46
CA THR A 98 -15.39 15.33 0.71
C THR A 98 -13.95 15.83 0.83
N LEU A 99 -13.72 17.12 0.55
CA LEU A 99 -12.39 17.74 0.67
C LEU A 99 -11.80 17.57 2.08
N GLU A 100 -12.64 17.66 3.11
CA GLU A 100 -12.24 17.54 4.52
C GLU A 100 -11.75 16.13 4.86
N ALA A 101 -12.54 15.10 4.49
CA ALA A 101 -12.12 13.71 4.64
C ALA A 101 -10.85 13.40 3.83
N LYS A 102 -10.73 13.93 2.60
CA LYS A 102 -9.50 13.81 1.81
C LYS A 102 -8.32 14.46 2.53
N ALA A 103 -8.47 15.67 3.06
CA ALA A 103 -7.42 16.38 3.78
C ALA A 103 -6.96 15.62 5.03
N ALA A 104 -7.90 15.09 5.83
CA ALA A 104 -7.59 14.28 7.00
C ALA A 104 -6.76 13.04 6.64
N PHE A 105 -7.12 12.35 5.55
CA PHE A 105 -6.38 11.17 5.13
C PHE A 105 -5.08 11.50 4.37
N THR A 106 -5.02 12.64 3.67
CA THR A 106 -3.77 13.14 3.06
C THR A 106 -2.73 13.45 4.13
N LEU A 107 -3.10 14.08 5.26
CA LEU A 107 -2.18 14.30 6.38
C LEU A 107 -1.68 12.98 6.97
N THR A 108 -2.56 11.98 7.08
CA THR A 108 -2.20 10.63 7.53
C THR A 108 -1.23 9.94 6.57
N ALA A 109 -1.50 9.97 5.26
CA ALA A 109 -0.64 9.44 4.23
C ALA A 109 0.68 10.23 4.09
N TRP A 110 0.69 11.52 4.44
CA TRP A 110 1.90 12.32 4.49
C TRP A 110 2.86 11.84 5.59
N PHE A 111 2.33 11.47 6.77
CA PHE A 111 3.13 10.85 7.83
C PHE A 111 3.79 9.55 7.37
N PHE A 112 3.14 8.79 6.45
CA PHE A 112 3.76 7.61 5.88
C PHE A 112 5.10 7.95 5.19
N PHE A 113 5.08 8.93 4.29
CA PHE A 113 6.30 9.38 3.62
C PHE A 113 7.31 9.98 4.60
N TYR A 114 6.85 10.71 5.63
CA TYR A 114 7.74 11.32 6.60
C TYR A 114 8.51 10.30 7.42
N VAL A 115 7.80 9.30 7.94
CA VAL A 115 8.39 8.21 8.73
C VAL A 115 9.36 7.40 7.87
N ASP A 116 9.00 7.08 6.64
CA ASP A 116 9.85 6.29 5.74
C ASP A 116 11.16 7.03 5.39
N ASP A 117 11.07 8.28 4.94
CA ASP A 117 12.19 9.01 4.35
C ASP A 117 13.04 9.82 5.37
N PHE A 118 12.43 10.39 6.43
CA PHE A 118 13.06 11.47 7.22
C PHE A 118 13.34 11.14 8.68
N THR A 119 12.81 10.03 9.20
CA THR A 119 12.99 9.68 10.61
C THR A 119 14.20 8.77 10.85
N THR A 120 14.78 8.94 12.03
CA THR A 120 15.83 8.07 12.56
C THR A 120 15.21 6.99 13.44
N ILE A 121 15.90 5.85 13.60
CA ILE A 121 15.45 4.80 14.52
C ILE A 121 15.27 5.38 15.93
N GLN A 122 16.18 6.23 16.37
CA GLN A 122 16.16 6.85 17.69
C GLN A 122 14.90 7.70 17.92
N SER A 123 14.47 8.48 16.92
CA SER A 123 13.25 9.29 17.05
C SER A 123 11.98 8.44 17.02
N LEU A 124 12.00 7.28 16.38
CA LEU A 124 10.85 6.37 16.30
C LEU A 124 10.71 5.45 17.53
N GLU A 125 11.81 4.93 18.10
CA GLU A 125 11.78 3.91 19.15
C GLU A 125 10.99 4.34 20.39
N ASP A 126 11.06 5.61 20.76
CA ASP A 126 10.34 6.15 21.92
C ASP A 126 8.97 6.77 21.56
N CYS A 127 8.65 6.89 20.26
CA CYS A 127 7.49 7.64 19.78
C CYS A 127 6.17 7.07 20.35
N GLN A 128 5.96 5.76 20.20
CA GLN A 128 4.75 5.10 20.70
C GLN A 128 4.66 5.12 22.23
N ARG A 129 5.80 4.93 22.93
CA ARG A 129 5.81 5.01 24.40
C ARG A 129 5.40 6.41 24.86
N ARG A 130 5.94 7.45 24.24
CA ARG A 130 5.60 8.84 24.53
C ARG A 130 4.14 9.15 24.24
N LEU A 131 3.62 8.67 23.10
CA LEU A 131 2.22 8.82 22.74
C LEU A 131 1.30 8.23 23.81
N VAL A 132 1.54 6.98 24.22
CA VAL A 132 0.74 6.27 25.24
C VAL A 132 0.81 6.95 26.61
N LEU A 133 1.97 7.49 26.97
CA LEU A 133 2.18 8.17 28.26
C LEU A 133 1.76 9.65 28.25
N GLY A 134 1.29 10.19 27.11
CA GLY A 134 0.99 11.61 26.97
C GLY A 134 2.21 12.51 27.14
N LEU A 135 3.41 12.02 26.80
CA LEU A 135 4.65 12.77 26.87
C LEU A 135 4.90 13.53 25.55
N PRO A 136 5.58 14.70 25.60
CA PRO A 136 6.01 15.40 24.39
C PRO A 136 6.86 14.50 23.50
N GLN A 137 6.61 14.52 22.19
CA GLN A 137 7.47 13.89 21.20
C GLN A 137 8.78 14.66 21.07
N GLU A 138 9.88 13.96 20.77
CA GLU A 138 11.18 14.60 20.55
C GLU A 138 11.31 15.13 19.12
N ASP A 139 10.69 14.42 18.19
CA ASP A 139 10.63 14.82 16.79
C ASP A 139 9.57 15.93 16.62
N PRO A 140 9.95 17.08 16.03
CA PRO A 140 9.08 18.24 15.92
C PRO A 140 7.87 17.99 15.03
N VAL A 141 7.95 17.07 14.05
CA VAL A 141 6.81 16.69 13.22
C VAL A 141 5.91 15.71 13.96
N LEU A 142 6.48 14.73 14.66
CA LEU A 142 5.69 13.72 15.38
C LEU A 142 4.85 14.32 16.54
N VAL A 143 5.19 15.51 17.04
CA VAL A 143 4.34 16.26 17.99
C VAL A 143 2.92 16.47 17.45
N HIS A 144 2.74 16.57 16.14
CA HIS A 144 1.44 16.80 15.50
C HIS A 144 0.63 15.52 15.27
N LEU A 145 1.26 14.35 15.41
CA LEU A 145 0.63 13.05 15.14
C LEU A 145 -0.68 12.82 15.91
N PRO A 146 -0.79 13.10 17.23
CA PRO A 146 -2.05 12.88 17.96
C PRO A 146 -3.22 13.69 17.39
N ALA A 147 -2.96 14.93 16.97
CA ALA A 147 -3.99 15.80 16.41
C ALA A 147 -4.45 15.31 15.03
N VAL A 148 -3.53 14.82 14.19
CA VAL A 148 -3.86 14.24 12.88
C VAL A 148 -4.65 12.95 13.04
N LEU A 149 -4.23 12.04 13.93
CA LEU A 149 -4.98 10.81 14.21
C LEU A 149 -6.36 11.09 14.80
N GLY A 150 -6.49 12.15 15.61
CA GLY A 150 -7.77 12.58 16.19
C GLY A 150 -8.82 12.97 15.15
N ARG A 151 -8.43 13.53 14.01
CA ARG A 151 -9.39 13.94 12.95
C ARG A 151 -10.01 12.77 12.21
N LEU A 152 -9.40 11.58 12.28
CA LEU A 152 -9.97 10.39 11.65
C LEU A 152 -11.36 10.07 12.25
N TYR A 153 -11.56 10.37 13.53
CA TYR A 153 -12.82 10.13 14.23
C TYR A 153 -13.94 11.08 13.78
N ASP A 154 -13.63 12.17 13.08
CA ASP A 154 -14.64 13.08 12.52
C ASP A 154 -15.27 12.52 11.23
N HIS A 155 -14.59 11.59 10.55
CA HIS A 155 -14.93 11.15 9.20
C HIS A 155 -15.20 9.64 9.07
N TRP A 156 -14.65 8.81 9.94
CA TRP A 156 -14.79 7.35 9.89
C TRP A 156 -15.38 6.78 11.18
N ASP A 157 -16.03 5.62 11.06
CA ASP A 157 -16.53 4.87 12.20
C ASP A 157 -15.41 4.67 13.24
N PRO A 158 -15.68 4.74 14.56
CA PRO A 158 -14.65 4.60 15.58
C PRO A 158 -13.77 3.34 15.46
N VAL A 159 -14.32 2.21 15.01
CA VAL A 159 -13.53 0.98 14.78
C VAL A 159 -12.58 1.16 13.58
N CYS A 160 -13.06 1.80 12.51
CA CYS A 160 -12.23 2.17 11.37
C CYS A 160 -11.16 3.19 11.76
N ALA A 161 -11.52 4.28 12.45
CA ALA A 161 -10.57 5.29 12.91
C ALA A 161 -9.51 4.70 13.86
N ASN A 162 -9.90 3.81 14.79
CA ASN A 162 -8.97 3.04 15.62
C ASN A 162 -8.02 2.21 14.75
N THR A 163 -8.55 1.49 13.76
CA THR A 163 -7.74 0.66 12.85
C THR A 163 -6.76 1.49 12.05
N MET A 164 -7.19 2.65 11.55
CA MET A 164 -6.34 3.60 10.83
C MET A 164 -5.22 4.13 11.72
N ALA A 165 -5.54 4.55 12.96
CA ALA A 165 -4.55 4.99 13.93
C ALA A 165 -3.56 3.88 14.27
N CYS A 166 -4.03 2.66 14.54
CA CYS A 166 -3.18 1.50 14.74
C CYS A 166 -2.26 1.23 13.55
N SER A 167 -2.74 1.40 12.32
CA SER A 167 -1.93 1.21 11.11
C SER A 167 -0.77 2.20 11.03
N VAL A 168 -0.94 3.43 11.51
CA VAL A 168 0.15 4.43 11.56
C VAL A 168 1.17 4.08 12.65
N LEU A 169 0.71 3.54 13.79
CA LEU A 169 1.63 3.05 14.82
C LEU A 169 2.37 1.78 14.36
N ASP A 170 1.67 0.90 13.63
CA ASP A 170 2.27 -0.26 12.99
C ASP A 170 3.34 0.15 11.99
N LEU A 171 3.11 1.20 11.19
CA LEU A 171 4.12 1.79 10.30
C LEU A 171 5.37 2.19 11.06
N ILE A 172 5.24 2.95 12.15
CA ILE A 172 6.39 3.37 12.97
C ILE A 172 7.20 2.14 13.42
N ASN A 173 6.51 1.12 13.93
CA ASN A 173 7.16 -0.11 14.35
C ASN A 173 7.77 -0.90 13.17
N GLY A 174 7.09 -0.94 12.02
CA GLY A 174 7.57 -1.55 10.78
C GLY A 174 8.85 -0.89 10.27
N THR A 175 8.88 0.43 10.21
CA THR A 175 10.05 1.21 9.82
C THR A 175 11.23 1.00 10.79
N ILE A 176 10.97 0.89 12.10
CA ILE A 176 12.01 0.47 13.06
C ILE A 176 12.54 -0.91 12.70
N LEU A 177 11.67 -1.90 12.43
CA LEU A 177 12.09 -3.24 12.05
C LEU A 177 12.93 -3.25 10.76
N GLU A 178 12.56 -2.46 9.76
CA GLU A 178 13.26 -2.39 8.47
C GLU A 178 14.61 -1.66 8.56
N LYS A 179 14.76 -0.70 9.47
CA LYS A 179 15.99 0.07 9.67
C LYS A 179 16.91 -0.53 10.74
N ARG A 180 16.40 -1.35 11.66
CA ARG A 180 17.15 -1.89 12.80
C ARG A 180 18.23 -2.87 12.33
N ARG A 181 19.49 -2.54 12.63
CA ARG A 181 20.68 -3.26 12.17
C ARG A 181 20.62 -4.76 12.42
N GLU A 182 20.15 -5.18 13.59
CA GLU A 182 20.03 -6.57 13.98
C GLU A 182 19.07 -7.33 13.06
N VAL A 183 17.99 -6.69 12.65
CA VAL A 183 16.99 -7.26 11.73
C VAL A 183 17.51 -7.26 10.31
N CYS A 184 18.12 -6.16 9.83
CA CYS A 184 18.70 -6.11 8.47
C CYS A 184 19.82 -7.14 8.28
N ALA A 185 20.64 -7.37 9.31
CA ALA A 185 21.75 -8.32 9.26
C ALA A 185 21.34 -9.77 9.51
N MET A 186 20.09 -10.03 9.92
CA MET A 186 19.66 -11.38 10.25
C MET A 186 19.49 -12.23 9.00
N SER A 187 19.88 -13.51 9.11
CA SER A 187 19.41 -14.51 8.16
C SER A 187 18.00 -14.92 8.54
N VAL A 188 17.03 -14.68 7.64
CA VAL A 188 15.65 -15.14 7.85
C VAL A 188 15.65 -16.66 7.95
N ASN A 189 15.09 -17.18 9.05
CA ASN A 189 14.98 -18.61 9.28
C ASN A 189 14.09 -19.25 8.19
N PRO A 190 14.49 -20.38 7.57
CA PRO A 190 13.72 -21.00 6.48
C PRO A 190 12.30 -21.44 6.89
N PHE A 191 12.04 -21.61 8.20
CA PHE A 191 10.72 -21.95 8.73
C PHE A 191 9.87 -20.73 9.09
N ALA A 192 10.39 -19.50 8.99
CA ALA A 192 9.66 -18.27 9.27
C ALA A 192 8.77 -17.84 8.10
N LEU A 193 7.93 -18.75 7.60
CA LEU A 193 7.14 -18.54 6.37
C LEU A 193 6.16 -17.35 6.45
N SER A 194 5.68 -17.01 7.66
CA SER A 194 4.79 -15.86 7.88
C SER A 194 5.52 -14.52 8.01
N TRP A 195 6.85 -14.53 8.15
CA TRP A 195 7.65 -13.33 8.38
C TRP A 195 7.49 -12.26 7.28
N PRO A 196 7.55 -12.58 5.98
CA PRO A 196 7.44 -11.56 4.94
C PRO A 196 6.09 -10.85 4.98
N LYS A 197 5.00 -11.61 5.15
CA LYS A 197 3.64 -11.06 5.23
C LYS A 197 3.45 -10.24 6.50
N TYR A 198 3.97 -10.70 7.64
CA TYR A 198 3.95 -9.94 8.88
C TYR A 198 4.67 -8.60 8.72
N LEU A 199 5.92 -8.61 8.23
CA LEU A 199 6.69 -7.38 8.06
C LEU A 199 5.98 -6.41 7.08
N ARG A 200 5.52 -6.92 5.94
CA ARG A 200 4.79 -6.12 4.93
C ARG A 200 3.51 -5.50 5.48
N SER A 201 2.79 -6.20 6.37
CA SER A 201 1.59 -5.67 7.03
C SER A 201 1.90 -4.55 8.03
N LYS A 202 3.15 -4.47 8.51
CA LYS A 202 3.60 -3.44 9.46
C LYS A 202 4.24 -2.25 8.76
N SER A 203 5.00 -2.43 7.68
CA SER A 203 5.69 -1.32 7.01
C SER A 203 4.86 -0.53 6.00
N GLY A 204 3.57 -0.84 5.87
CA GLY A 204 2.62 -0.08 5.07
C GLY A 204 1.52 0.57 5.92
N ILE A 205 0.55 1.17 5.24
CA ILE A 205 -0.69 1.70 5.85
C ILE A 205 -1.94 1.02 5.27
N GLY A 206 -1.83 -0.23 4.83
CA GLY A 206 -2.88 -0.94 4.09
C GLY A 206 -4.21 -1.03 4.83
N ALA A 207 -4.19 -1.27 6.14
CA ALA A 207 -5.40 -1.30 6.96
C ALA A 207 -6.06 0.09 7.07
N ALA A 208 -5.25 1.16 7.15
CA ALA A 208 -5.77 2.52 7.12
C ALA A 208 -6.37 2.86 5.74
N ALA A 209 -5.68 2.53 4.66
CA ALA A 209 -6.16 2.72 3.29
C ALA A 209 -7.49 1.97 3.05
N ALA A 210 -7.59 0.72 3.51
CA ALA A 210 -8.81 -0.07 3.43
C ALA A 210 -9.98 0.57 4.18
N CYS A 211 -9.76 1.01 5.43
CA CYS A 211 -10.79 1.70 6.22
C CYS A 211 -11.16 3.05 5.60
N ALA A 212 -10.20 3.75 5.02
CA ALA A 212 -10.41 5.06 4.41
C ALA A 212 -11.44 5.01 3.29
N ILE A 213 -11.61 3.87 2.60
CA ILE A 213 -12.62 3.68 1.54
C ILE A 213 -14.05 3.99 2.01
N PHE A 214 -14.35 3.79 3.30
CA PHE A 214 -15.72 3.83 3.82
C PHE A 214 -15.94 4.93 4.88
N PRO A 215 -16.06 6.22 4.50
CA PRO A 215 -16.45 7.28 5.43
C PRO A 215 -17.82 7.02 6.07
N GLN A 216 -17.99 7.44 7.33
CA GLN A 216 -19.16 7.08 8.14
C GLN A 216 -20.49 7.63 7.64
N VAL A 217 -20.48 8.77 6.94
CA VAL A 217 -21.71 9.40 6.44
C VAL A 217 -22.34 8.60 5.28
N PRO A 218 -21.60 8.28 4.19
CA PRO A 218 -22.10 7.39 3.14
C PRO A 218 -22.12 5.91 3.56
N HIS A 219 -21.36 5.50 4.57
CA HIS A 219 -21.28 4.10 5.02
C HIS A 219 -21.51 3.97 6.54
N PRO A 220 -22.73 4.25 7.04
CA PRO A 220 -23.00 4.27 8.48
C PRO A 220 -23.06 2.88 9.12
N ASP A 221 -23.26 1.81 8.33
CA ASP A 221 -23.28 0.43 8.81
C ASP A 221 -21.95 -0.26 8.53
N ILE A 222 -21.11 -0.32 9.56
CA ILE A 222 -19.80 -1.00 9.49
C ILE A 222 -19.90 -2.48 9.13
N SER A 223 -21.02 -3.15 9.46
CA SER A 223 -21.19 -4.58 9.18
C SER A 223 -21.24 -4.88 7.67
N ALA A 224 -21.56 -3.88 6.85
CA ALA A 224 -21.63 -3.98 5.40
C ALA A 224 -20.26 -4.16 4.72
N TYR A 225 -19.15 -3.76 5.37
CA TYR A 225 -17.83 -3.74 4.72
C TYR A 225 -16.67 -4.24 5.60
N ILE A 226 -16.84 -4.32 6.93
CA ILE A 226 -15.71 -4.63 7.84
C ILE A 226 -15.04 -5.97 7.55
N GLN A 227 -15.78 -6.96 7.05
CA GLN A 227 -15.23 -8.27 6.67
C GLN A 227 -14.33 -8.19 5.43
N ALA A 228 -14.51 -7.18 4.58
CA ALA A 228 -13.67 -6.96 3.41
C ALA A 228 -12.35 -6.25 3.74
N ILE A 229 -12.25 -5.53 4.87
CA ILE A 229 -11.09 -4.71 5.23
C ILE A 229 -9.76 -5.49 5.20
N PRO A 230 -9.64 -6.71 5.78
CA PRO A 230 -8.38 -7.45 5.74
C PRO A 230 -7.96 -7.84 4.31
N ASP A 231 -8.91 -8.28 3.48
CA ASP A 231 -8.64 -8.65 2.09
C ASP A 231 -8.29 -7.41 1.25
N ILE A 232 -8.94 -6.26 1.48
CA ILE A 232 -8.61 -4.98 0.82
C ILE A 232 -7.18 -4.53 1.18
N ALA A 233 -6.80 -4.62 2.45
CA ALA A 233 -5.46 -4.25 2.90
C ALA A 233 -4.38 -5.16 2.28
N GLU A 234 -4.67 -6.45 2.14
CA GLU A 234 -3.75 -7.40 1.48
C GLU A 234 -3.69 -7.17 -0.05
N PHE A 235 -4.83 -6.88 -0.68
CA PHE A 235 -4.88 -6.49 -2.09
C PHE A 235 -4.00 -5.27 -2.36
N GLU A 236 -4.14 -4.21 -1.56
CA GLU A 236 -3.36 -2.97 -1.67
C GLU A 236 -1.86 -3.28 -1.60
N ALA A 237 -1.44 -4.05 -0.59
CA ALA A 237 -0.04 -4.39 -0.40
C ALA A 237 0.53 -5.20 -1.57
N PHE A 238 -0.18 -6.22 -2.03
CA PHE A 238 0.29 -7.09 -3.12
C PHE A 238 0.25 -6.40 -4.48
N ALA A 239 -0.78 -5.59 -4.76
CA ALA A 239 -0.82 -4.78 -5.96
C ALA A 239 0.38 -3.82 -6.02
N ASN A 240 0.74 -3.20 -4.89
CA ASN A 240 1.95 -2.38 -4.79
C ASN A 240 3.21 -3.19 -5.10
N ASP A 241 3.41 -4.34 -4.44
CA ASP A 241 4.60 -5.18 -4.62
C ASP A 241 4.74 -5.71 -6.07
N ILE A 242 3.62 -6.01 -6.74
CA ILE A 242 3.59 -6.42 -8.15
C ILE A 242 4.00 -5.26 -9.06
N LEU A 243 3.42 -4.07 -8.86
CA LEU A 243 3.67 -2.89 -9.70
C LEU A 243 5.04 -2.25 -9.41
N SER A 244 5.58 -2.42 -8.19
CA SER A 244 6.90 -1.95 -7.78
C SER A 244 8.03 -2.87 -8.20
N PHE A 245 7.75 -4.15 -8.46
CA PHE A 245 8.79 -5.15 -8.73
C PHE A 245 9.83 -4.70 -9.77
N TYR A 246 9.38 -4.07 -10.86
CA TYR A 246 10.31 -3.61 -11.90
C TYR A 246 11.30 -2.55 -11.41
N LYS A 247 10.85 -1.57 -10.61
CA LYS A 247 11.78 -0.57 -10.05
C LYS A 247 12.75 -1.19 -9.05
N GLU A 248 12.30 -2.17 -8.27
CA GLU A 248 13.08 -2.85 -7.23
C GLU A 248 14.18 -3.71 -7.84
N GLU A 249 13.86 -4.46 -8.90
CA GLU A 249 14.84 -5.24 -9.66
C GLU A 249 15.94 -4.36 -10.25
N LEU A 250 15.59 -3.19 -10.79
CA LEU A 250 16.57 -2.25 -11.35
C LEU A 250 17.49 -1.64 -10.29
N LEU A 251 17.03 -1.57 -9.04
CA LEU A 251 17.81 -1.11 -7.90
C LEU A 251 18.58 -2.25 -7.21
N GLY A 252 18.37 -3.50 -7.62
CA GLY A 252 18.98 -4.68 -7.00
C GLY A 252 18.50 -4.90 -5.56
N GLU A 253 17.28 -4.47 -5.24
CA GLU A 253 16.69 -4.67 -3.91
C GLU A 253 16.49 -6.16 -3.65
N THR A 254 16.94 -6.66 -2.50
CA THR A 254 16.84 -8.10 -2.14
C THR A 254 16.02 -8.36 -0.88
N THR A 255 15.48 -7.28 -0.30
CA THR A 255 14.73 -7.30 0.97
C THR A 255 13.24 -7.03 0.78
N SER A 256 12.76 -6.80 -0.45
CA SER A 256 11.33 -6.62 -0.71
C SER A 256 10.55 -7.91 -0.48
N TYR A 257 9.23 -7.80 -0.31
CA TYR A 257 8.35 -8.93 0.01
C TYR A 257 8.56 -10.11 -0.95
N VAL A 258 8.60 -9.83 -2.26
CA VAL A 258 8.79 -10.84 -3.33
C VAL A 258 10.12 -11.57 -3.15
N HIS A 259 11.21 -10.85 -2.87
CA HIS A 259 12.55 -11.43 -2.72
C HIS A 259 12.68 -12.28 -1.46
N VAL A 260 12.17 -11.79 -0.32
CA VAL A 260 12.20 -12.54 0.93
C VAL A 260 11.35 -13.80 0.81
N ARG A 261 10.14 -13.69 0.22
CA ARG A 261 9.27 -14.84 -0.04
C ARG A 261 9.93 -15.84 -0.98
N ALA A 262 10.53 -15.39 -2.09
CA ALA A 262 11.25 -16.22 -3.04
C ALA A 262 12.38 -17.03 -2.38
N LYS A 263 13.17 -16.37 -1.52
CA LYS A 263 14.23 -17.02 -0.75
C LYS A 263 13.69 -18.10 0.19
N LEU A 264 12.63 -17.81 0.94
CA LEU A 264 12.03 -18.75 1.88
C LEU A 264 11.38 -19.96 1.20
N THR A 265 10.74 -19.74 0.05
CA THR A 265 10.10 -20.81 -0.71
C THR A 265 11.03 -21.51 -1.69
N SER A 266 12.30 -21.08 -1.78
CA SER A 266 13.27 -21.56 -2.77
C SER A 266 12.75 -21.48 -4.21
N LYS A 267 12.10 -20.37 -4.55
CA LYS A 267 11.50 -20.08 -5.87
C LYS A 267 12.22 -18.92 -6.54
N HIS A 268 12.07 -18.80 -7.86
CA HIS A 268 12.51 -17.60 -8.57
C HIS A 268 11.58 -16.40 -8.24
N PRO A 269 12.07 -15.15 -8.09
CA PRO A 269 11.21 -13.99 -7.80
C PRO A 269 10.01 -13.83 -8.75
N LYS A 270 10.23 -14.00 -10.07
CA LYS A 270 9.13 -14.02 -11.05
C LYS A 270 8.06 -15.09 -10.81
N GLN A 271 8.42 -16.24 -10.24
CA GLN A 271 7.45 -17.29 -9.93
C GLN A 271 6.58 -16.86 -8.75
N VAL A 272 7.18 -16.23 -7.74
CA VAL A 272 6.44 -15.62 -6.62
C VAL A 272 5.50 -14.53 -7.11
N LEU A 273 5.89 -13.69 -8.08
CA LEU A 273 4.98 -12.71 -8.67
C LEU A 273 3.76 -13.35 -9.33
N VAL A 274 3.95 -14.42 -10.11
CA VAL A 274 2.83 -15.13 -10.75
C VAL A 274 1.88 -15.72 -9.70
N GLU A 275 2.41 -16.26 -8.60
CA GLU A 275 1.60 -16.72 -7.47
C GLU A 275 0.82 -15.58 -6.81
N MET A 276 1.48 -14.43 -6.58
CA MET A 276 0.83 -13.25 -6.02
C MET A 276 -0.28 -12.71 -6.93
N ILE A 277 -0.15 -12.81 -8.25
CA ILE A 277 -1.22 -12.41 -9.18
C ILE A 277 -2.48 -13.26 -8.97
N GLN A 278 -2.31 -14.57 -8.79
CA GLN A 278 -3.45 -15.44 -8.47
C GLN A 278 -4.07 -15.05 -7.13
N GLU A 279 -3.24 -14.81 -6.10
CA GLU A 279 -3.70 -14.38 -4.78
C GLU A 279 -4.48 -13.06 -4.85
N VAL A 280 -4.03 -12.09 -5.65
CA VAL A 280 -4.72 -10.83 -5.86
C VAL A 280 -6.04 -11.00 -6.62
N GLY A 281 -6.10 -11.87 -7.63
CA GLY A 281 -7.36 -12.23 -8.30
C GLY A 281 -8.38 -12.87 -7.34
N ASP A 282 -7.91 -13.73 -6.44
CA ASP A 282 -8.74 -14.36 -5.42
C ASP A 282 -9.22 -13.33 -4.38
N LEU A 283 -8.36 -12.41 -3.95
CA LEU A 283 -8.69 -11.28 -3.07
C LEU A 283 -9.77 -10.41 -3.71
N HIS A 284 -9.57 -9.96 -4.95
CA HIS A 284 -10.54 -9.18 -5.73
C HIS A 284 -11.92 -9.85 -5.75
N THR A 285 -11.96 -11.15 -6.03
CA THR A 285 -13.19 -11.94 -6.12
C THR A 285 -13.89 -11.99 -4.77
N ARG A 286 -13.15 -12.27 -3.68
CA ARG A 286 -13.72 -12.32 -2.32
C ARG A 286 -14.25 -10.96 -1.86
N ILE A 287 -13.48 -9.89 -2.04
CA ILE A 287 -13.90 -8.53 -1.67
C ILE A 287 -15.19 -8.17 -2.41
N THR A 288 -15.23 -8.39 -3.73
CA THR A 288 -16.40 -8.12 -4.56
C THR A 288 -17.62 -8.93 -4.08
N ALA A 289 -17.43 -10.20 -3.71
CA ALA A 289 -18.50 -11.06 -3.19
C ALA A 289 -19.00 -10.63 -1.81
N ILE A 290 -18.11 -10.20 -0.90
CA ILE A 290 -18.49 -9.70 0.43
C ILE A 290 -19.35 -8.42 0.29
N LEU A 291 -18.99 -7.55 -0.65
CA LEU A 291 -19.65 -6.26 -0.83
C LEU A 291 -20.85 -6.31 -1.80
N GLN A 292 -21.14 -7.46 -2.43
CA GLN A 292 -22.10 -7.55 -3.54
C GLN A 292 -23.53 -7.10 -3.17
N ASP A 293 -23.93 -7.34 -1.91
CA ASP A 293 -25.25 -6.99 -1.38
C ASP A 293 -25.29 -5.56 -0.79
N HIS A 294 -24.16 -4.85 -0.85
CA HIS A 294 -23.96 -3.51 -0.30
C HIS A 294 -23.49 -2.55 -1.41
N ALA A 295 -24.42 -2.16 -2.30
CA ALA A 295 -24.11 -1.46 -3.54
C ALA A 295 -23.20 -0.23 -3.38
N GLU A 296 -23.44 0.61 -2.37
CA GLU A 296 -22.62 1.81 -2.13
C GLU A 296 -21.18 1.45 -1.72
N ALA A 297 -21.01 0.43 -0.87
CA ALA A 297 -19.69 -0.05 -0.46
C ALA A 297 -18.95 -0.72 -1.64
N LEU A 298 -19.66 -1.47 -2.47
CA LEU A 298 -19.09 -2.07 -3.68
C LEU A 298 -18.61 -1.00 -4.67
N VAL A 299 -19.38 0.08 -4.87
CA VAL A 299 -18.99 1.22 -5.71
C VAL A 299 -17.73 1.88 -5.16
N ALA A 300 -17.67 2.14 -3.85
CA ALA A 300 -16.49 2.72 -3.21
C ALA A 300 -15.25 1.84 -3.36
N TRP A 301 -15.39 0.52 -3.18
CA TRP A 301 -14.32 -0.45 -3.42
C TRP A 301 -13.82 -0.42 -4.87
N LYS A 302 -14.73 -0.45 -5.86
CA LYS A 302 -14.35 -0.45 -7.28
C LYS A 302 -13.68 0.85 -7.70
N ALA A 303 -14.12 1.98 -7.14
CA ALA A 303 -13.48 3.27 -7.34
C ALA A 303 -12.05 3.28 -6.76
N PHE A 304 -11.87 2.76 -5.55
CA PHE A 304 -10.55 2.61 -4.92
C PHE A 304 -9.63 1.69 -5.74
N GLU A 305 -10.09 0.48 -6.08
CA GLU A 305 -9.32 -0.49 -6.86
C GLU A 305 -8.84 0.13 -8.18
N THR A 306 -9.75 0.75 -8.93
CA THR A 306 -9.42 1.34 -10.22
C THR A 306 -8.46 2.53 -10.06
N GLY A 307 -8.75 3.41 -9.10
CA GLY A 307 -7.95 4.58 -8.81
C GLY A 307 -6.54 4.27 -8.32
N TYR A 308 -6.40 3.27 -7.45
CA TYR A 308 -5.12 2.83 -6.89
C TYR A 308 -4.20 2.31 -7.99
N ILE A 309 -4.71 1.46 -8.88
CA ILE A 309 -3.95 0.99 -10.04
C ILE A 309 -3.61 2.18 -10.94
N ALA A 310 -4.59 3.01 -11.30
CA ALA A 310 -4.36 4.18 -12.17
C ALA A 310 -3.24 5.10 -11.64
N TRP A 311 -3.25 5.39 -10.34
CA TRP A 311 -2.22 6.21 -9.68
C TRP A 311 -0.81 5.63 -9.84
N HIS A 312 -0.62 4.31 -9.75
CA HIS A 312 0.69 3.68 -9.96
C HIS A 312 1.25 3.95 -11.36
N PHE A 313 0.39 4.00 -12.38
CA PHE A 313 0.80 4.28 -13.75
C PHE A 313 1.07 5.76 -14.03
N THR A 314 0.59 6.69 -13.20
CA THR A 314 0.95 8.11 -13.32
C THR A 314 2.32 8.41 -12.70
N LEU A 315 2.73 7.60 -11.73
CA LEU A 315 3.95 7.81 -10.97
C LEU A 315 5.20 7.33 -11.71
N ARG A 316 6.05 8.28 -12.10
CA ARG A 316 7.36 8.01 -12.74
C ARG A 316 8.24 7.03 -11.94
N ARG A 317 8.12 7.00 -10.62
CA ARG A 317 8.93 6.15 -9.72
C ARG A 317 8.80 4.65 -10.03
N PHE A 318 7.65 4.20 -10.54
CA PHE A 318 7.42 2.79 -10.85
C PHE A 318 8.00 2.37 -12.22
N ARG A 319 8.39 3.33 -13.05
CA ARG A 319 9.04 3.10 -14.36
C ARG A 319 8.25 2.18 -15.31
N LEU A 320 6.92 2.08 -15.12
CA LEU A 320 6.04 1.23 -15.94
C LEU A 320 6.03 1.66 -17.42
N ALA A 321 6.31 2.93 -17.71
CA ALA A 321 6.43 3.43 -19.08
C ALA A 321 7.58 2.76 -19.86
N GLU A 322 8.65 2.33 -19.19
CA GLU A 322 9.78 1.62 -19.82
C GLU A 322 9.41 0.20 -20.24
N LEU A 323 8.40 -0.38 -19.61
CA LEU A 323 7.79 -1.65 -20.03
C LEU A 323 6.78 -1.48 -21.17
N GLY A 324 6.57 -0.25 -21.66
CA GLY A 324 5.68 0.07 -22.76
C GLY A 324 4.23 0.35 -22.37
N PHE A 325 3.94 0.48 -21.07
CA PHE A 325 2.63 0.95 -20.61
C PHE A 325 2.48 2.45 -20.86
N LYS A 326 1.33 2.86 -21.37
CA LYS A 326 0.98 4.27 -21.57
C LYS A 326 -0.22 4.59 -20.71
N PHE A 327 -0.11 5.59 -19.86
CA PHE A 327 -1.27 6.15 -19.17
C PHE A 327 -1.70 7.44 -19.86
N ALA A 328 -3.01 7.73 -19.82
CA ALA A 328 -3.51 9.04 -20.17
C ALA A 328 -2.96 10.02 -19.12
N SER A 329 -1.84 10.67 -19.47
CA SER A 329 -1.22 11.69 -18.65
C SER A 329 -2.23 12.82 -18.42
N THR A 330 -2.69 13.02 -17.19
CA THR A 330 -2.92 14.39 -16.73
C THR A 330 -1.56 15.05 -16.65
N ALA A 331 -1.35 16.02 -17.53
CA ALA A 331 -0.13 16.83 -17.54
C ALA A 331 0.21 17.27 -16.11
N ALA A 332 1.44 16.95 -15.68
CA ALA A 332 2.09 17.60 -14.55
C ALA A 332 2.67 18.94 -15.01
#